data_AF-A0A357QYK8-F1
#
_entry.id   AF-A0A357QYK8-F1
#
_cell.length_a   1.000
_cell.length_b   1.000
_cell.length_c   1.000
_cell.angle_alpha   90.00
_cell.angle_beta   90.00
_cell.angle_gamma   90.00
#
_symmetry.space_group_name_H-M   'P 1'
#
loop_
_entity.id
_entity.type
_entity.pdbx_description
1 polymer ?
#
loop_
_entity_poly.entity_id
_entity_poly.type
_entity_poly.pdbx_seq_one_letter_code
_entity_poly.pdbx_strand_id
1 'polypeptide(L)'
;MSKLRTLAYAGLFVACILTAIDVMSFDLSFFEEFYSKNQIADTIGITDGELIAATENLLNYTRGKEEELDAKVWLDDTSVYMYNQREIDHMVDVKELYLGAMLVRNCLLVFFLLVCVIDGIKYRFSSLIKHKESMIRALAGLLIFIGGISLAALIDFNSFWNTFHHIFFRNDLWLLNPNTDRLILMVPLNFFIQLVTR
;
A
#
# COMPACT_ATOMS: atom_id res chain seq x y z
N MET A 1 -28.92 -0.80 -16.01
CA MET A 1 -28.04 0.38 -16.24
C MET A 1 -27.74 1.21 -14.99
N SER A 2 -28.69 1.63 -14.15
CA SER A 2 -28.34 2.44 -12.95
C SER A 2 -27.44 1.68 -11.96
N LYS A 3 -27.80 0.44 -11.58
CA LYS A 3 -26.95 -0.40 -10.71
C LYS A 3 -25.53 -0.61 -11.29
N LEU A 4 -25.44 -0.92 -12.59
CA LEU A 4 -24.16 -1.11 -13.28
C LEU A 4 -23.28 0.14 -13.23
N ARG A 5 -23.85 1.33 -13.47
CA ARG A 5 -23.13 2.60 -13.33
C ARG A 5 -22.67 2.86 -11.91
N THR A 6 -23.51 2.58 -10.91
CA THR A 6 -23.10 2.72 -9.50
C THR A 6 -21.92 1.82 -9.18
N LEU A 7 -21.92 0.56 -9.62
CA LEU A 7 -20.78 -0.34 -9.47
C LEU A 7 -19.52 0.16 -10.18
N ALA A 8 -19.68 0.72 -11.40
CA ALA A 8 -18.57 1.30 -12.14
C ALA A 8 -17.93 2.50 -11.41
N TYR A 9 -18.75 3.42 -10.87
CA TYR A 9 -18.24 4.54 -10.07
C TYR A 9 -17.63 4.07 -8.75
N ALA A 10 -18.21 3.07 -8.08
CA ALA A 10 -17.63 2.50 -6.88
C ALA A 10 -16.25 1.88 -7.18
N GLY A 11 -16.14 1.13 -8.28
CA GLY A 11 -14.88 0.59 -8.77
C GLY A 11 -13.86 1.68 -9.11
N LEU A 12 -14.27 2.77 -9.77
CA LEU A 12 -13.41 3.91 -10.03
C LEU A 12 -12.87 4.52 -8.74
N PHE A 13 -13.71 4.72 -7.73
CA PHE A 13 -13.24 5.28 -6.46
C PHE A 13 -12.28 4.35 -5.71
N VAL A 14 -12.53 3.04 -5.72
CA VAL A 14 -11.58 2.06 -5.19
C VAL A 14 -10.26 2.13 -5.96
N ALA A 15 -10.29 2.23 -7.29
CA ALA A 15 -9.09 2.39 -8.09
C ALA A 15 -8.32 3.67 -7.75
N CYS A 16 -9.01 4.79 -7.52
CA CYS A 16 -8.38 6.04 -7.06
C CYS A 16 -7.69 5.88 -5.70
N ILE A 17 -8.29 5.15 -4.76
CA ILE A 17 -7.69 4.87 -3.45
C ILE A 17 -6.44 4.01 -3.61
N LEU A 18 -6.51 2.96 -4.42
CA LEU A 18 -5.34 2.11 -4.71
C LEU A 18 -4.21 2.90 -5.37
N THR A 19 -4.53 3.86 -6.25
CA THR A 19 -3.54 4.81 -6.81
C THR A 19 -2.96 5.70 -5.72
N ALA A 20 -3.77 6.23 -4.81
CA ALA A 20 -3.27 7.05 -3.71
C ALA A 20 -2.32 6.25 -2.81
N ILE A 21 -2.69 5.03 -2.44
CA ILE A 21 -1.82 4.13 -1.66
C ILE A 21 -0.49 3.87 -2.39
N ASP A 22 -0.52 3.61 -3.70
CA ASP A 22 0.68 3.40 -4.51
C ASP A 22 1.58 4.65 -4.59
N VAL A 23 1.01 5.84 -4.69
CA VAL A 23 1.80 7.08 -4.70
C VAL A 23 2.42 7.34 -3.33
N MET A 24 1.63 7.19 -2.26
CA MET A 24 2.06 7.54 -0.91
C MET A 24 3.06 6.53 -0.32
N SER A 25 2.86 5.22 -0.56
CA SER A 25 3.69 4.16 0.03
C SER A 25 5.09 4.03 -0.62
N PHE A 26 5.31 4.72 -1.74
CA PHE A 26 6.55 4.66 -2.52
C PHE A 26 7.17 6.03 -2.74
N ASP A 27 6.80 6.98 -1.89
CA ASP A 27 7.40 8.31 -1.84
C ASP A 27 8.69 8.26 -1.03
N LEU A 28 9.83 8.12 -1.72
CA LEU A 28 11.14 8.00 -1.07
C LEU A 28 11.48 9.20 -0.18
N SER A 29 11.03 10.41 -0.54
CA SER A 29 11.27 11.62 0.26
C SER A 29 10.61 11.53 1.65
N PHE A 30 9.48 10.83 1.78
CA PHE A 30 8.88 10.56 3.08
C PHE A 30 9.68 9.58 3.92
N PHE A 31 10.29 8.56 3.29
CA PHE A 31 11.22 7.67 3.99
C PHE A 31 12.44 8.43 4.48
N GLU A 32 13.06 9.27 3.63
CA GLU A 32 14.20 10.12 4.00
C GLU A 32 13.89 11.02 5.19
N GLU A 33 12.76 11.74 5.14
CA GLU A 33 12.33 12.62 6.23
C GLU A 33 12.08 11.83 7.52
N PHE A 34 11.37 10.71 7.44
CA PHE A 34 11.09 9.87 8.60
C PHE A 34 12.38 9.28 9.19
N TYR A 35 13.29 8.77 8.37
CA TYR A 35 14.55 8.16 8.81
C TYR A 35 15.45 9.16 9.51
N SER A 36 15.63 10.33 8.91
CA SER A 36 16.45 11.40 9.49
C SER A 36 15.86 11.88 10.82
N LYS A 37 14.55 12.14 10.88
CA LYS A 37 13.88 12.62 12.09
C LYS A 37 13.91 11.62 13.24
N ASN A 38 13.88 10.32 12.95
CA ASN A 38 13.79 9.26 13.96
C ASN A 38 15.12 8.50 14.15
N GLN A 39 16.22 8.93 13.52
CA GLN A 39 17.55 8.31 13.65
C GLN A 39 17.53 6.80 13.42
N ILE A 40 16.84 6.38 12.34
CA ILE A 40 16.64 4.95 12.05
C ILE A 40 17.95 4.28 11.65
N ALA A 41 18.80 4.97 10.88
CA ALA A 41 20.12 4.47 10.48
C ALA A 41 20.99 4.16 11.72
N ASP A 42 21.04 5.09 12.68
CA ASP A 42 21.75 4.92 13.95
C ASP A 42 21.21 3.73 14.76
N THR A 43 19.89 3.53 14.77
CA THR A 43 19.24 2.41 15.48
C THR A 43 19.65 1.06 14.91
N ILE A 44 19.84 0.99 13.59
CA ILE A 44 20.25 -0.22 12.88
C ILE A 44 21.78 -0.41 12.94
N GLY A 45 22.54 0.69 13.07
CA GLY A 45 24.01 0.70 13.08
C GLY A 45 24.64 0.88 11.70
N ILE A 46 23.90 1.44 10.74
CA ILE A 46 24.36 1.67 9.35
C ILE A 46 24.32 3.16 9.00
N THR A 47 24.86 3.55 7.86
CA THR A 47 24.77 4.94 7.39
C THR A 47 23.39 5.26 6.77
N ASP A 48 23.00 6.54 6.76
CA ASP A 48 21.77 6.98 6.09
C ASP A 48 21.75 6.60 4.60
N GLY A 49 22.88 6.72 3.92
CA GLY A 49 22.99 6.37 2.50
C GLY A 49 22.74 4.89 2.24
N GLU A 50 23.24 4.00 3.12
CA GLU A 50 22.96 2.56 3.04
C GLU A 50 21.51 2.24 3.33
N LEU A 51 20.92 2.89 4.34
CA LEU A 51 19.51 2.71 4.67
C LEU A 51 18.61 3.12 3.50
N ILE A 52 18.88 4.26 2.86
CA ILE A 52 18.13 4.71 1.67
C ILE A 52 18.33 3.77 0.50
N ALA A 53 19.55 3.32 0.22
CA ALA A 53 19.80 2.36 -0.86
C ALA A 53 19.07 1.01 -0.62
N ALA A 54 19.05 0.52 0.62
CA ALA A 54 18.28 -0.66 0.98
C ALA A 54 16.76 -0.44 0.80
N THR A 55 16.25 0.73 1.18
CA THR A 55 14.85 1.11 0.95
C THR A 55 14.51 1.19 -0.53
N GLU A 56 15.39 1.71 -1.38
CA GLU A 56 15.17 1.70 -2.84
C GLU A 56 15.06 0.28 -3.40
N ASN A 57 15.95 -0.63 -2.97
CA ASN A 57 15.87 -2.06 -3.32
C ASN A 57 14.53 -2.67 -2.84
N LEU A 58 14.13 -2.41 -1.59
CA LEU A 58 12.84 -2.84 -1.03
C LEU A 58 11.63 -2.36 -1.83
N LEU A 59 11.59 -1.07 -2.16
CA LEU A 59 10.51 -0.45 -2.92
C LEU A 59 10.47 -0.97 -4.37
N ASN A 60 11.63 -1.13 -5.01
CA ASN A 60 11.70 -1.67 -6.37
C ASN A 60 11.33 -3.15 -6.41
N TYR A 61 11.78 -3.96 -5.44
CA TYR A 61 11.39 -5.35 -5.28
C TYR A 61 9.88 -5.49 -5.10
N THR A 62 9.28 -4.71 -4.21
CA THR A 62 7.83 -4.72 -3.94
C THR A 62 7.03 -4.37 -5.21
N ARG A 63 7.55 -3.46 -6.05
CA ARG A 63 6.97 -3.11 -7.36
C ARG A 63 7.22 -4.13 -8.47
N GLY A 64 7.97 -5.20 -8.19
CA GLY A 64 8.37 -6.18 -9.19
C GLY A 64 9.37 -5.65 -10.23
N LYS A 65 10.09 -4.56 -9.90
CA LYS A 65 11.20 -4.05 -10.73
C LYS A 65 12.51 -4.79 -10.46
N GLU A 66 12.68 -5.27 -9.22
CA GLU A 66 13.77 -6.17 -8.84
C GLU A 66 13.22 -7.58 -8.58
N GLU A 67 14.00 -8.59 -8.97
CA GLU A 67 13.67 -9.99 -8.75
C GLU A 67 13.97 -10.42 -7.30
N GLU A 68 15.04 -9.90 -6.72
CA GLU A 68 15.56 -10.28 -5.40
C GLU A 68 15.62 -9.10 -4.43
N LEU A 69 15.56 -9.41 -3.14
CA LEU A 69 15.69 -8.47 -2.02
C LEU A 69 17.04 -8.72 -1.33
N ASP A 70 18.12 -8.29 -1.96
CA ASP A 70 19.50 -8.70 -1.67
C ASP A 70 20.43 -7.54 -1.26
N ALA A 71 19.84 -6.39 -0.89
CA ALA A 71 20.59 -5.22 -0.42
C ALA A 71 21.61 -5.59 0.66
N LYS A 72 22.83 -5.07 0.52
CA LYS A 72 23.94 -5.25 1.47
C LYS A 72 24.26 -3.95 2.17
N VAL A 73 24.61 -4.06 3.45
CA VAL A 73 25.01 -2.96 4.32
C VAL A 73 26.25 -3.34 5.11
N TRP A 74 26.99 -2.35 5.60
CA TRP A 74 28.15 -2.52 6.46
C TRP A 74 27.75 -2.38 7.92
N LEU A 75 27.90 -3.46 8.68
CA LEU A 75 27.73 -3.50 10.13
C LEU A 75 29.04 -3.92 10.78
N ASP A 76 29.55 -3.11 11.71
CA ASP A 76 30.82 -3.38 12.42
C ASP A 76 31.95 -3.80 11.45
N ASP A 77 32.17 -3.00 10.41
CA ASP A 77 33.16 -3.22 9.35
C ASP A 77 32.98 -4.52 8.53
N THR A 78 31.80 -5.15 8.61
CA THR A 78 31.46 -6.39 7.88
C THR A 78 30.29 -6.15 6.94
N SER A 79 30.45 -6.54 5.66
CA SER A 79 29.36 -6.53 4.69
C SER A 79 28.40 -7.70 4.93
N VAL A 80 27.14 -7.39 5.21
CA VAL A 80 26.07 -8.36 5.46
C VAL A 80 24.82 -8.02 4.65
N TYR A 81 23.92 -9.00 4.46
CA TYR A 81 22.60 -8.71 3.91
C TYR A 81 21.74 -7.91 4.90
N MET A 82 21.01 -6.94 4.38
CA MET A 82 20.10 -6.09 5.16
C MET A 82 18.96 -6.93 5.76
N TYR A 83 18.40 -7.83 4.97
CA TYR A 83 17.25 -8.65 5.32
C TYR A 83 17.65 -10.10 5.54
N ASN A 84 17.09 -10.73 6.58
CA ASN A 84 17.19 -12.15 6.81
C ASN A 84 16.10 -12.93 6.05
N GLN A 85 16.16 -14.25 6.07
CA GLN A 85 15.25 -15.10 5.28
C GLN A 85 13.78 -14.89 5.65
N ARG A 86 13.45 -14.71 6.94
CA ARG A 86 12.06 -14.51 7.38
C ARG A 86 11.49 -13.21 6.83
N GLU A 87 12.29 -12.15 6.82
CA GLU A 87 11.93 -10.85 6.27
C GLU A 87 11.73 -10.92 4.76
N ILE A 88 12.60 -11.65 4.06
CA ILE A 88 12.47 -11.90 2.63
C ILE A 88 11.17 -12.67 2.35
N ASP A 89 10.91 -13.76 3.07
CA ASP A 89 9.70 -14.58 2.89
C ASP A 89 8.43 -13.75 3.16
N HIS A 90 8.44 -12.89 4.19
CA HIS A 90 7.36 -11.93 4.41
C HIS A 90 7.20 -10.96 3.24
N MET A 91 8.29 -10.44 2.70
CA MET A 91 8.24 -9.51 1.58
C MET A 91 7.79 -10.16 0.26
N VAL A 92 7.94 -11.48 0.08
CA VAL A 92 7.30 -12.21 -1.02
C VAL A 92 5.78 -12.07 -0.93
N ASP A 93 5.19 -12.33 0.24
CA ASP A 93 3.75 -12.19 0.46
C ASP A 93 3.28 -10.73 0.22
N VAL A 94 4.06 -9.75 0.69
CA VAL A 94 3.76 -8.31 0.50
C VAL A 94 3.83 -7.91 -0.98
N LYS A 95 4.82 -8.40 -1.73
CA LYS A 95 4.96 -8.17 -3.17
C LYS A 95 3.77 -8.74 -3.93
N GLU A 96 3.37 -9.97 -3.65
CA GLU A 96 2.19 -10.59 -4.27
C GLU A 96 0.90 -9.82 -3.96
N LEU A 97 0.73 -9.41 -2.70
CA LEU A 97 -0.40 -8.59 -2.28
C LEU A 97 -0.46 -7.25 -3.03
N TYR A 98 0.67 -6.54 -3.12
CA TYR A 98 0.76 -5.26 -3.83
C TYR A 98 0.47 -5.42 -5.33
N LEU A 99 1.12 -6.37 -6.00
CA LEU A 99 0.90 -6.61 -7.44
C LEU A 99 -0.54 -7.05 -7.73
N GLY A 100 -1.12 -7.87 -6.87
CA GLY A 100 -2.54 -8.24 -6.93
C GLY A 100 -3.47 -7.03 -6.78
N ALA A 101 -3.18 -6.12 -5.85
CA ALA A 101 -3.92 -4.87 -5.68
C ALA A 101 -3.81 -3.97 -6.93
N MET A 102 -2.63 -3.88 -7.55
CA MET A 102 -2.44 -3.11 -8.79
C MET A 102 -3.18 -3.73 -9.98
N LEU A 103 -3.25 -5.06 -10.06
CA LEU A 103 -4.09 -5.75 -11.05
C LEU A 103 -5.57 -5.41 -10.85
N VAL A 104 -6.08 -5.50 -9.61
CA VAL A 104 -7.46 -5.13 -9.28
C VAL A 104 -7.75 -3.68 -9.68
N ARG A 105 -6.87 -2.73 -9.31
CA ARG A 105 -6.97 -1.33 -9.72
C ARG A 105 -7.15 -1.19 -11.23
N ASN A 106 -6.27 -1.83 -12.01
CA ASN A 106 -6.29 -1.74 -13.47
C ASN A 106 -7.57 -2.36 -14.05
N CYS A 107 -8.02 -3.50 -13.53
CA CYS A 107 -9.30 -4.12 -13.93
C CYS A 107 -10.50 -3.21 -13.64
N LEU A 108 -10.53 -2.54 -12.49
CA LEU A 108 -11.60 -1.61 -12.13
C LEU A 108 -11.63 -0.37 -13.06
N LEU A 109 -10.47 0.15 -13.46
CA LEU A 109 -10.37 1.24 -14.43
C LEU A 109 -10.90 0.82 -15.80
N VAL A 110 -10.48 -0.36 -16.29
CA VAL A 110 -10.98 -0.92 -17.56
C VAL A 110 -12.49 -1.12 -17.50
N PHE A 111 -13.00 -1.69 -16.40
CA PHE A 111 -14.43 -1.88 -16.19
C PHE A 111 -15.19 -0.55 -16.23
N PHE A 112 -14.70 0.49 -15.56
CA PHE A 112 -15.29 1.81 -15.59
C PHE A 112 -15.34 2.39 -17.02
N LEU A 113 -14.22 2.32 -17.75
CA LEU A 113 -14.14 2.81 -19.13
C LEU A 113 -15.12 2.07 -20.06
N LEU A 114 -15.23 0.75 -19.94
CA LEU A 114 -16.18 -0.05 -20.74
C LEU A 114 -17.63 0.39 -20.51
N VAL A 115 -18.02 0.63 -19.26
CA VAL A 115 -19.37 1.14 -18.93
C VAL A 115 -19.61 2.51 -19.55
N CYS A 116 -18.63 3.42 -19.49
CA CYS A 116 -18.72 4.74 -20.12
C CYS A 116 -18.85 4.65 -21.65
N VAL A 117 -18.09 3.77 -22.31
CA VAL A 117 -18.15 3.56 -23.77
C VAL A 117 -19.52 3.01 -24.18
N ILE A 118 -20.05 2.00 -23.47
CA ILE A 118 -21.38 1.44 -23.73
C ILE A 118 -22.45 2.53 -23.57
N ASP A 119 -22.35 3.37 -22.54
CA ASP A 119 -23.29 4.46 -22.33
C ASP A 119 -23.21 5.52 -23.44
N GLY A 120 -22.00 5.84 -23.93
CA GLY A 120 -21.79 6.74 -25.05
C GLY A 120 -22.40 6.23 -26.35
N ILE A 121 -22.14 4.97 -26.70
CA ILE A 121 -22.64 4.36 -27.96
C ILE A 121 -24.16 4.18 -27.90
N LYS A 122 -24.68 3.58 -26.83
CA LYS A 122 -26.08 3.13 -26.76
C LYS A 122 -27.05 4.23 -26.35
N TYR A 123 -26.62 5.14 -25.49
CA TYR A 123 -27.49 6.14 -24.88
C TYR A 123 -27.06 7.58 -25.18
N ARG A 124 -26.00 7.79 -25.97
CA ARG A 124 -25.47 9.11 -26.39
C ARG A 124 -25.23 10.06 -25.22
N PHE A 125 -24.85 9.52 -24.06
CA PHE A 125 -24.74 10.28 -22.80
C PHE A 125 -25.98 11.12 -22.43
N SER A 126 -27.15 10.84 -23.00
CA SER A 126 -28.40 11.62 -22.80
C SER A 126 -28.93 11.57 -21.36
N SER A 127 -28.21 10.91 -20.46
CA SER A 127 -28.63 10.58 -19.10
C SER A 127 -27.64 11.02 -18.03
N LEU A 128 -27.04 12.21 -18.19
CA LEU A 128 -26.12 12.82 -17.20
C LEU A 128 -26.68 12.83 -15.77
N ILE A 129 -27.98 13.06 -15.60
CA ILE A 129 -28.67 13.00 -14.30
C ILE A 129 -28.50 11.62 -13.65
N LYS A 130 -28.66 10.54 -14.42
CA LYS A 130 -28.52 9.18 -13.89
C LYS A 130 -27.06 8.82 -13.59
N HIS A 131 -26.07 9.44 -14.26
CA HIS A 131 -24.65 9.33 -13.88
C HIS A 131 -24.40 10.02 -12.54
N LYS A 132 -24.88 11.26 -12.38
CA LYS A 132 -24.81 12.00 -11.11
C LYS A 132 -25.38 11.19 -9.95
N GLU A 133 -26.59 10.66 -10.08
CA GLU A 133 -27.20 9.84 -9.02
C GLU A 133 -26.42 8.55 -8.72
N SER A 134 -25.84 7.92 -9.75
CA SER A 134 -25.06 6.69 -9.58
C SER A 134 -23.74 6.97 -8.87
N MET A 135 -23.09 8.08 -9.20
CA MET A 135 -21.87 8.57 -8.57
C MET A 135 -22.11 8.95 -7.11
N ILE A 136 -23.19 9.69 -6.80
CA ILE A 136 -23.53 10.05 -5.41
C ILE A 136 -23.74 8.80 -4.55
N ARG A 137 -24.47 7.79 -5.08
CA ARG A 137 -24.69 6.53 -4.37
C ARG A 137 -23.39 5.77 -4.10
N ALA A 138 -22.52 5.69 -5.11
CA ALA A 138 -21.21 5.07 -4.97
C ALA A 138 -20.33 5.80 -3.94
N LEU A 139 -20.33 7.13 -3.98
CA LEU A 139 -19.55 7.97 -3.06
C LEU A 139 -20.06 7.84 -1.63
N ALA A 140 -21.37 7.87 -1.41
CA ALA A 140 -21.96 7.69 -0.09
C ALA A 140 -21.58 6.32 0.51
N GLY A 141 -21.68 5.24 -0.28
CA GLY A 141 -21.25 3.91 0.16
C GLY A 141 -19.76 3.85 0.49
N LEU A 142 -18.93 4.47 -0.34
CA LEU A 142 -17.49 4.55 -0.11
C LEU A 142 -17.14 5.30 1.16
N LEU A 143 -17.74 6.47 1.40
CA LEU A 143 -17.48 7.28 2.59
C LEU A 143 -17.88 6.55 3.87
N ILE A 144 -18.98 5.80 3.85
CA ILE A 144 -19.38 4.95 4.98
C ILE A 144 -18.33 3.86 5.22
N PHE A 145 -17.87 3.19 4.16
CA PHE A 145 -16.89 2.12 4.26
C PHE A 145 -15.53 2.61 4.77
N ILE A 146 -14.97 3.63 4.13
CA ILE A 146 -13.69 4.23 4.55
C ILE A 146 -13.82 4.86 5.93
N GLY A 147 -14.91 5.57 6.21
CA GLY A 147 -15.14 6.16 7.53
C GLY A 147 -15.14 5.12 8.64
N GLY A 148 -15.72 3.94 8.39
CA GLY A 148 -15.66 2.80 9.32
C GLY A 148 -14.24 2.26 9.53
N ILE A 149 -13.48 2.06 8.45
CA ILE A 149 -12.09 1.60 8.52
C ILE A 149 -11.20 2.62 9.24
N SER A 150 -11.31 3.90 8.89
CA SER A 150 -10.57 4.98 9.51
C SER A 150 -10.90 5.10 11.00
N LEU A 151 -12.18 4.96 11.39
CA LEU A 151 -12.57 4.96 12.79
C LEU A 151 -11.94 3.79 13.56
N ALA A 152 -11.92 2.59 12.99
CA ALA A 152 -11.28 1.44 13.61
C ALA A 152 -9.77 1.67 13.82
N ALA A 153 -9.08 2.19 12.80
CA ALA A 153 -7.66 2.52 12.88
C ALA A 153 -7.35 3.64 13.90
N LEU A 154 -8.26 4.61 14.08
CA LEU A 154 -8.11 5.69 15.06
C LEU A 154 -8.33 5.24 16.51
N ILE A 155 -9.20 4.26 16.74
CA ILE A 155 -9.48 3.74 18.09
C ILE A 155 -8.30 2.91 18.61
N ASP A 156 -7.81 1.98 17.80
CA ASP A 156 -6.67 1.13 18.14
C ASP A 156 -5.95 0.72 16.86
N PHE A 157 -4.90 1.48 16.53
CA PHE A 157 -4.11 1.23 15.33
C PHE A 157 -3.41 -0.14 15.36
N ASN A 158 -3.01 -0.63 16.54
CA ASN A 158 -2.34 -1.92 16.65
C ASN A 158 -3.30 -3.07 16.34
N SER A 159 -4.51 -3.04 16.90
CA SER A 159 -5.56 -4.01 16.59
C SER A 159 -5.97 -3.96 15.12
N PHE A 160 -6.11 -2.76 14.55
CA PHE A 160 -6.34 -2.57 13.13
C PHE A 160 -5.23 -3.19 12.28
N TRP A 161 -3.97 -2.91 12.61
CA TRP A 161 -2.79 -3.40 11.88
C TRP A 161 -2.68 -4.94 11.96
N ASN A 162 -2.89 -5.54 13.13
CA ASN A 162 -2.89 -7.00 13.26
C ASN A 162 -4.06 -7.66 12.51
N THR A 163 -5.24 -7.03 12.53
CA THR A 163 -6.41 -7.52 11.78
C THR A 163 -6.14 -7.49 10.28
N PHE A 164 -5.50 -6.44 9.77
CA PHE A 164 -5.06 -6.37 8.37
C PHE A 164 -4.18 -7.58 8.02
N HIS A 165 -3.17 -7.89 8.84
CA HIS A 165 -2.29 -9.02 8.58
C HIS A 165 -3.04 -10.36 8.59
N HIS A 166 -3.97 -10.57 9.53
CA HIS A 166 -4.78 -11.79 9.56
C HIS A 166 -5.76 -11.93 8.39
N ILE A 167 -6.18 -10.83 7.77
CA ILE A 167 -7.04 -10.86 6.58
C ILE A 167 -6.23 -11.29 5.35
N PHE A 168 -5.02 -10.77 5.18
CA PHE A 168 -4.24 -10.94 3.96
C PHE A 168 -3.22 -12.08 4.02
N PHE A 169 -2.73 -12.44 5.21
CA PHE A 169 -1.69 -13.46 5.38
C PHE A 169 -2.21 -14.65 6.18
N ARG A 170 -1.83 -15.85 5.73
CA ARG A 170 -2.22 -17.14 6.33
C ARG A 170 -1.15 -17.72 7.26
N ASN A 171 -0.01 -17.07 7.36
CA ASN A 171 1.17 -17.47 8.11
C ASN A 171 1.51 -16.42 9.18
N ASP A 172 2.61 -16.62 9.89
CA ASP A 172 3.11 -15.71 10.92
C ASP A 172 4.32 -14.88 10.48
N LEU A 173 4.75 -14.94 9.21
CA LEU A 173 6.01 -14.34 8.74
C LEU A 173 6.09 -12.83 8.98
N TRP A 174 4.92 -12.17 8.99
CA TRP A 174 4.78 -10.74 9.29
C TRP A 174 5.02 -10.37 10.77
N LEU A 175 5.02 -11.34 11.69
CA LEU A 175 5.40 -11.12 13.09
C LEU A 175 6.92 -11.07 13.20
N LEU A 176 7.48 -9.90 12.92
CA LEU A 176 8.92 -9.65 12.97
C LEU A 176 9.39 -9.29 14.38
N ASN A 177 10.59 -9.75 14.74
CA ASN A 177 11.25 -9.49 16.00
C ASN A 177 12.26 -8.33 15.85
N PRO A 178 12.07 -7.18 16.52
CA PRO A 178 12.96 -6.04 16.38
C PRO A 178 14.39 -6.27 16.88
N ASN A 179 14.66 -7.38 17.58
CA ASN A 179 16.02 -7.74 17.99
C ASN A 179 16.80 -8.51 16.91
N THR A 180 16.12 -9.03 15.88
CA THR A 180 16.74 -9.87 14.84
C THR A 180 16.41 -9.46 13.42
N ASP A 181 15.29 -8.74 13.23
CA ASP A 181 14.72 -8.41 11.93
C ASP A 181 14.85 -6.89 11.75
N ARG A 182 15.61 -6.45 10.73
CA ARG A 182 15.93 -5.03 10.51
C ARG A 182 14.80 -4.28 9.80
N LEU A 183 14.00 -4.96 8.99
CA LEU A 183 12.85 -4.43 8.25
C LEU A 183 11.85 -3.77 9.20
N ILE A 184 11.55 -4.37 10.36
CA ILE A 184 10.64 -3.76 11.34
C ILE A 184 11.25 -2.53 12.04
N LEU A 185 12.58 -2.40 12.04
CA LEU A 185 13.27 -1.17 12.48
C LEU A 185 13.18 -0.08 11.41
N MET A 186 13.18 -0.45 10.13
CA MET A 186 12.98 0.49 9.02
C MET A 186 11.57 1.08 9.02
N VAL A 187 10.55 0.24 9.21
CA VAL A 187 9.14 0.65 9.16
C VAL A 187 8.42 0.28 10.45
N PRO A 188 8.78 0.90 11.59
CA PRO A 188 8.14 0.62 12.87
C PRO A 188 6.67 1.06 12.85
N LEU A 189 5.86 0.66 13.83
CA LEU A 189 4.43 0.99 13.88
C LEU A 189 4.12 2.49 13.63
N ASN A 190 4.94 3.38 14.21
CA ASN A 190 4.80 4.83 14.05
C ASN A 190 5.04 5.32 12.61
N PHE A 191 5.83 4.60 11.81
CA PHE A 191 5.98 4.88 10.37
C PHE A 191 4.63 4.72 9.67
N PHE A 192 3.94 3.59 9.89
CA PHE A 192 2.64 3.32 9.27
C PHE A 192 1.55 4.27 9.75
N ILE A 193 1.56 4.66 11.04
CA ILE A 193 0.65 5.69 11.55
C ILE A 193 0.85 6.99 10.76
N GLN A 194 2.08 7.48 10.66
CA GLN A 194 2.38 8.73 9.95
C GLN A 194 2.06 8.63 8.45
N LEU A 195 2.38 7.51 7.81
CA LEU A 195 2.08 7.25 6.39
C LEU A 195 0.58 7.30 6.10
N VAL A 196 -0.26 6.80 7.00
CA VAL A 196 -1.71 6.78 6.83
C VAL A 196 -2.36 8.12 7.19
N THR A 197 -1.74 8.94 8.05
CA THR A 197 -2.31 10.22 8.51
C THR A 197 -1.82 11.47 7.78
N ARG A 198 -0.81 11.36 6.92
CA ARG A 198 -0.23 12.49 6.16
C ARG A 198 -1.10 12.98 5.01
#